data_AF-A0A3D0GZG7-F1
#
_entry.id   AF-A0A3D0GZG7-F1
#
_cell.length_a   1.000
_cell.length_b   1.000
_cell.length_c   1.000
_cell.angle_alpha   90.00
_cell.angle_beta   90.00
_cell.angle_gamma   90.00
#
_symmetry.space_group_name_H-M   'P 1'
#
loop_
_entity.id
_entity.type
_entity.pdbx_description
1 polymer ?
#
loop_
_entity_poly.entity_id
_entity_poly.type
_entity_poly.pdbx_seq_one_letter_code
_entity_poly.pdbx_strand_id
1 'polypeptide(L)'
;SDAVKEQVEVECKYAGYLARQEAEVSKFRHLEKIGIPENFPYDQVPGLSNEIRQKLADIRPLSLGQASRIAGITPAAISILMVYLKRFQETPVDAA
;
A
#
# COMPACT_ATOMS: atom_id res chain seq x y z
N SER A 1 -36.46 24.72 -5.95
CA SER A 1 -36.92 24.87 -4.56
C SER A 1 -35.71 24.98 -3.66
N ASP A 2 -35.87 25.47 -2.44
CA ASP A 2 -34.76 25.58 -1.47
C ASP A 2 -34.10 24.22 -1.18
N ALA A 3 -34.87 23.13 -1.21
CA ALA A 3 -34.34 21.76 -1.10
C ALA A 3 -33.30 21.40 -2.19
N VAL A 4 -33.46 21.90 -3.43
CA VAL A 4 -32.48 21.65 -4.51
C VAL A 4 -31.17 22.41 -4.25
N LYS A 5 -31.24 23.61 -3.68
CA LYS A 5 -30.05 24.39 -3.33
C LYS A 5 -29.28 23.76 -2.18
N GLU A 6 -30.00 23.29 -1.17
CA GLU A 6 -29.41 22.58 -0.02
C GLU A 6 -28.73 21.28 -0.44
N GLN A 7 -29.36 20.49 -1.31
CA GLN A 7 -28.78 19.26 -1.84
C GLN A 7 -27.49 19.52 -2.64
N VAL A 8 -27.48 20.53 -3.51
CA VAL A 8 -26.29 20.93 -4.29
C VAL A 8 -25.17 21.43 -3.37
N GLU A 9 -25.50 22.17 -2.32
CA GLU A 9 -24.52 22.66 -1.35
C GLU A 9 -23.89 21.51 -0.54
N VAL A 10 -24.69 20.52 -0.13
CA VAL A 10 -24.22 19.30 0.53
C VAL A 10 -23.32 18.50 -0.41
N GLU A 11 -23.75 18.24 -1.63
CA GLU A 11 -22.96 17.50 -2.63
C GLU A 11 -21.62 18.20 -2.91
N CYS A 12 -21.61 19.53 -3.12
CA CYS A 12 -20.38 20.29 -3.31
C CYS A 12 -19.44 20.23 -2.09
N LYS A 13 -19.96 20.31 -0.86
CA LYS A 13 -19.14 20.27 0.36
C LYS A 13 -18.51 18.90 0.59
N TYR A 14 -19.24 17.81 0.28
CA TYR A 14 -18.78 16.44 0.56
C TYR A 14 -18.11 15.73 -0.61
N ALA A 15 -18.31 16.19 -1.86
CA ALA A 15 -17.75 15.55 -3.05
C ALA A 15 -16.22 15.37 -2.95
N GLY A 16 -15.49 16.36 -2.40
CA GLY A 16 -14.04 16.24 -2.22
C GLY A 16 -13.64 15.16 -1.22
N TYR A 17 -14.39 15.01 -0.13
CA TYR A 17 -14.13 13.97 0.88
C TYR A 17 -14.46 12.58 0.34
N LEU A 18 -15.58 12.43 -0.36
CA LEU A 18 -15.98 11.17 -0.98
C LEU A 18 -14.97 10.74 -2.05
N ALA A 19 -14.52 11.67 -2.91
CA ALA A 19 -13.49 11.40 -3.90
C ALA A 19 -12.17 10.94 -3.24
N ARG A 20 -11.78 11.55 -2.12
CA ARG A 20 -10.60 11.14 -1.36
C ARG A 20 -10.74 9.75 -0.74
N GLN A 21 -11.88 9.47 -0.11
CA GLN A 21 -12.16 8.14 0.47
C GLN A 21 -12.15 7.06 -0.61
N GLU A 22 -12.77 7.32 -1.76
CA GLU A 22 -12.76 6.38 -2.89
C GLU A 22 -11.34 6.13 -3.41
N ALA A 23 -10.51 7.17 -3.49
CA ALA A 23 -9.11 7.03 -3.85
C ALA A 23 -8.31 6.19 -2.82
N GLU A 24 -8.56 6.39 -1.53
CA GLU A 24 -7.94 5.60 -0.45
C GLU A 24 -8.37 4.13 -0.51
N VAL A 25 -9.67 3.86 -0.74
CA VAL A 25 -10.21 2.50 -0.92
C VAL A 25 -9.61 1.84 -2.15
N SER A 26 -9.52 2.55 -3.27
CA SER A 26 -8.93 2.04 -4.51
C SER A 26 -7.45 1.68 -4.32
N LYS A 27 -6.68 2.57 -3.67
CA LYS A 27 -5.28 2.31 -3.32
C LYS A 27 -5.14 1.08 -2.42
N PHE A 28 -5.99 0.96 -1.40
CA PHE A 28 -5.99 -0.19 -0.50
C PHE A 28 -6.26 -1.50 -1.24
N ARG A 29 -7.30 -1.53 -2.08
CA ARG A 29 -7.65 -2.69 -2.91
C ARG A 29 -6.54 -3.06 -3.89
N HIS A 30 -5.78 -2.08 -4.38
CA HIS A 30 -4.62 -2.34 -5.23
C HIS A 30 -3.50 -3.02 -4.43
N LEU A 31 -3.17 -2.52 -3.25
CA LEU A 31 -2.12 -3.09 -2.40
C LEU A 31 -2.42 -4.51 -1.94
N GLU A 32 -3.69 -4.83 -1.65
CA GLU A 32 -4.13 -6.19 -1.29
C GLU A 32 -3.85 -7.22 -2.39
N LYS A 33 -3.87 -6.81 -3.66
CA LYS A 33 -3.62 -7.71 -4.80
C LYS A 33 -2.14 -7.97 -5.05
N ILE A 34 -1.24 -7.19 -4.44
CA ILE A 34 0.19 -7.33 -4.66
C ILE A 34 0.73 -8.31 -3.62
N GLY A 35 0.90 -9.55 -4.04
CA GLY A 35 1.46 -10.62 -3.21
C GLY A 35 2.97 -10.47 -2.99
N ILE A 36 3.41 -10.79 -1.78
CA ILE A 36 4.83 -10.84 -1.44
C ILE A 36 5.25 -12.32 -1.39
N PRO A 37 6.23 -12.75 -2.20
CA PRO A 37 6.75 -14.12 -2.15
C PRO A 37 7.31 -14.51 -0.78
N GLU A 38 7.18 -15.77 -0.39
CA GLU A 38 7.66 -16.27 0.91
C GLU A 38 9.16 -16.06 1.11
N ASN A 39 9.93 -16.17 0.02
CA ASN A 39 11.39 -16.01 0.01
C ASN A 39 11.84 -14.55 -0.20
N PHE A 40 10.94 -13.57 -0.07
CA PHE A 40 11.28 -12.17 -0.28
C PHE A 40 12.33 -11.67 0.74
N PRO A 41 13.47 -11.11 0.30
CA PRO A 41 14.57 -10.73 1.19
C PRO A 41 14.39 -9.31 1.75
N TYR A 42 13.58 -9.17 2.80
CA TYR A 42 13.31 -7.86 3.44
C TYR A 42 14.58 -7.14 3.94
N ASP A 43 15.58 -7.91 4.35
CA ASP A 43 16.89 -7.45 4.81
C ASP A 43 17.72 -6.75 3.72
N GLN A 44 17.46 -7.09 2.45
CA GLN A 44 18.18 -6.55 1.30
C GLN A 44 17.51 -5.30 0.70
N VAL A 45 16.35 -4.87 1.22
CA VAL A 45 15.61 -3.74 0.66
C VAL A 45 16.24 -2.40 1.10
N PRO A 46 16.88 -1.65 0.19
CA PRO A 46 17.52 -0.38 0.52
C PRO A 46 16.47 0.67 0.91
N GLY A 47 16.80 1.55 1.86
CA GLY A 47 15.93 2.63 2.31
C GLY A 47 14.91 2.25 3.39
N LEU A 48 14.76 0.97 3.73
CA LEU A 48 14.02 0.56 4.93
C LEU A 48 14.92 0.66 6.17
N SER A 49 14.35 1.17 7.27
CA SER A 49 15.03 1.15 8.57
C SER A 49 15.14 -0.27 9.12
N ASN A 50 16.09 -0.49 10.04
CA ASN A 50 16.25 -1.80 10.69
C ASN A 50 14.98 -2.24 11.43
N GLU A 51 14.27 -1.33 12.10
CA GLU A 51 13.01 -1.63 12.77
C GLU A 51 11.94 -2.14 11.79
N ILE A 52 11.82 -1.49 10.64
CA ILE A 52 10.84 -1.87 9.61
C ILE A 52 11.21 -3.22 9.00
N ARG A 53 12.49 -3.44 8.68
CA ARG A 53 12.98 -4.73 8.18
C ARG A 53 12.68 -5.85 9.17
N GLN A 54 12.96 -5.64 10.45
CA GLN A 54 12.70 -6.60 11.51
C GLN A 54 11.20 -6.94 11.59
N LYS A 55 10.33 -5.93 11.67
CA LYS A 55 8.87 -6.14 11.70
C LYS A 55 8.36 -6.95 10.51
N LEU A 56 8.84 -6.63 9.30
CA LEU A 56 8.43 -7.33 8.08
C LEU A 56 8.97 -8.77 8.05
N ALA A 57 10.21 -8.98 8.48
CA ALA A 57 10.83 -10.30 8.56
C ALA A 57 10.17 -11.21 9.60
N ASP A 58 9.69 -10.65 10.70
CA ASP A 58 9.00 -11.36 11.78
C ASP A 58 7.55 -11.70 11.40
N ILE A 59 6.82 -10.73 10.83
CA ILE A 59 5.39 -10.91 10.50
C ILE A 59 5.18 -11.66 9.19
N ARG A 60 6.12 -11.55 8.24
CA ARG A 60 6.06 -12.15 6.89
C ARG A 60 4.70 -11.92 6.21
N PRO A 61 4.31 -10.67 5.93
CA PRO A 61 3.03 -10.38 5.30
C PRO A 61 2.95 -11.01 3.89
N LEU A 62 1.78 -11.55 3.56
CA LEU A 62 1.46 -12.20 2.29
C LEU A 62 1.19 -11.19 1.16
N SER A 63 0.86 -9.94 1.51
CA SER A 63 0.59 -8.87 0.55
C SER A 63 1.10 -7.51 1.03
N LEU A 64 1.31 -6.57 0.10
CA LEU A 64 1.62 -5.18 0.47
C LEU A 64 0.49 -4.53 1.26
N GLY A 65 -0.76 -4.93 1.02
CA GLY A 65 -1.92 -4.48 1.80
C GLY A 65 -1.83 -4.93 3.26
N GLN A 66 -1.46 -6.19 3.51
CA GLN A 66 -1.20 -6.67 4.87
C GLN A 66 -0.04 -5.91 5.51
N ALA A 67 1.07 -5.72 4.78
CA ALA A 67 2.22 -4.97 5.27
C ALA A 67 1.86 -3.54 5.68
N SER A 68 0.97 -2.86 4.93
CA SER A 68 0.58 -1.46 5.23
C SER A 68 -0.26 -1.30 6.50
N ARG A 69 -0.80 -2.39 7.05
CA ARG A 69 -1.56 -2.38 8.32
C ARG A 69 -0.69 -2.69 9.54
N ILE A 70 0.57 -3.11 9.34
CA ILE A 70 1.48 -3.38 10.45
C ILE A 70 1.81 -2.06 11.16
N ALA A 71 1.67 -2.05 12.48
CA ALA A 71 1.93 -0.88 13.30
C ALA A 71 3.37 -0.35 13.13
N GLY A 72 3.49 0.92 12.77
CA GLY A 72 4.78 1.58 12.52
C GLY A 72 5.34 1.39 11.10
N ILE A 73 4.64 0.69 10.21
CA ILE A 73 4.97 0.73 8.78
C ILE A 73 4.43 2.03 8.17
N THR A 74 5.31 2.76 7.49
CA THR A 74 4.98 4.06 6.89
C THR A 74 4.59 3.91 5.42
N PRO A 75 3.83 4.87 4.84
CA PRO A 75 3.55 4.87 3.40
C PRO A 75 4.81 4.87 2.54
N ALA A 76 5.89 5.52 2.99
CA ALA A 76 7.18 5.52 2.30
C ALA A 76 7.81 4.12 2.23
N ALA A 77 7.74 3.35 3.32
CA ALA A 77 8.21 1.96 3.34
C ALA A 77 7.43 1.07 2.37
N ILE A 78 6.11 1.26 2.27
CA ILE A 78 5.27 0.55 1.29
C ILE A 78 5.68 0.89 -0.15
N SER A 79 5.94 2.17 -0.45
CA SER A 79 6.42 2.58 -1.77
C SER A 79 7.77 1.94 -2.10
N ILE A 80 8.70 1.90 -1.14
CA ILE A 80 10.01 1.25 -1.30
C ILE A 80 9.84 -0.25 -1.59
N LEU A 81 9.02 -0.94 -0.78
CA LEU A 81 8.73 -2.36 -0.98
C LEU A 81 8.11 -2.62 -2.35
N MET A 82 7.16 -1.80 -2.80
CA MET A 82 6.51 -1.95 -4.10
C MET A 82 7.51 -1.88 -5.26
N VAL A 83 8.44 -0.93 -5.22
CA VAL A 83 9.49 -0.78 -6.25
C VAL A 83 10.45 -1.97 -6.22
N TYR A 84 10.88 -2.41 -5.04
CA TYR A 84 11.81 -3.51 -4.90
C TYR A 84 11.18 -4.86 -5.30
N LEU A 85 9.92 -5.08 -4.90
CA LEU A 85 9.16 -6.28 -5.22
C LEU A 85 8.96 -6.44 -6.73
N LYS A 86 8.67 -5.35 -7.44
CA LYS A 86 8.59 -5.38 -8.90
C LYS A 86 9.90 -5.86 -9.54
N ARG A 87 11.05 -5.33 -9.09
CA ARG A 87 12.37 -5.77 -9.56
C ARG A 87 12.68 -7.22 -9.21
N PHE A 88 12.31 -7.66 -8.02
CA PHE A 88 12.49 -9.04 -7.57
C PHE A 88 11.72 -10.03 -8.44
N GLN A 89 10.47 -9.71 -8.81
CA GLN A 89 9.63 -10.55 -9.68
C GLN A 89 10.06 -10.54 -11.16
N GLU A 90 10.75 -9.48 -11.62
CA GLU A 90 11.28 -9.38 -12.98
C GLU A 90 12.57 -10.20 -13.18
N THR A 91 13.17 -10.75 -12.11
CA THR A 91 14.39 -11.56 -12.22
C THR A 91 14.04 -12.97 -12.71
N PRO A 92 14.54 -13.43 -13.87
CA PRO A 92 14.19 -14.74 -14.42
C PRO A 92 14.70 -15.88 -13.53
N VAL A 93 13.88 -16.93 -13.38
CA VAL A 93 14.18 -18.15 -12.60
C VAL A 93 15.34 -18.97 -13.21
N ASP A 94 15.79 -18.66 -14.43
CA ASP A 94 16.77 -19.45 -15.20
C ASP A 94 18.23 -18.93 -15.13
N ALA A 95 18.57 -18.07 -14.17
CA ALA A 95 19.91 -17.48 -14.06
C ALA A 95 20.81 -18.10 -12.95
N ALA A 96 20.59 -19.37 -12.60
CA ALA A 96 21.42 -20.11 -11.63
C ALA A 96 21.81 -21.51 -12.16
#